data_AF-A0A7Y5CDR8-F1
#
_entry.id   AF-A0A7Y5CDR8-F1
#
_cell.length_a   1.000
_cell.length_b   1.000
_cell.length_c   1.000
_cell.angle_alpha   90.00
_cell.angle_beta   90.00
_cell.angle_gamma   90.00
#
_symmetry.space_group_name_H-M   'P 1'
#
loop_
_entity.id
_entity.type
_entity.pdbx_description
1 polymer ?
#
loop_
_entity_poly.entity_id
_entity_poly.type
_entity_poly.pdbx_seq_one_letter_code
_entity_poly.pdbx_strand_id
1 'polypeptide(L)' 'MPRKPKKARELTTDEVMKRLFPKEVRMELKRVAHENDAQSDKRKSNHSNK' A
#
# COMPACT_ATOMS: atom_id res chain seq x y z
N MET A 1 -33.22 -20.38 -13.80
CA MET A 1 -33.16 -19.09 -13.10
C MET A 1 -31.94 -18.31 -13.63
N PRO A 2 -32.11 -17.17 -14.31
CA PRO A 2 -30.97 -16.40 -14.82
C PRO A 2 -30.19 -15.76 -13.66
N ARG A 3 -28.86 -15.92 -13.65
CA ARG A 3 -27.99 -15.27 -12.66
C ARG A 3 -27.98 -13.77 -12.95
N LYS A 4 -28.25 -12.96 -11.92
CA LYS A 4 -28.22 -11.49 -12.05
C LYS A 4 -26.81 -11.05 -12.48
N PRO A 5 -26.68 -10.12 -13.44
CA PRO A 5 -25.39 -9.59 -13.85
C PRO A 5 -24.70 -8.91 -12.66
N LYS A 6 -23.40 -9.15 -12.51
CA LYS A 6 -22.59 -8.48 -11.47
C LYS A 6 -22.56 -6.99 -11.79
N LYS A 7 -23.03 -6.16 -10.85
CA LYS A 7 -22.96 -4.70 -11.00
C LYS A 7 -21.50 -4.26 -11.11
N ALA A 8 -21.20 -3.37 -12.04
CA ALA A 8 -19.92 -2.67 -12.05
C ALA A 8 -19.84 -1.85 -10.76
N ARG A 9 -18.77 -2.05 -9.99
CA ARG A 9 -18.49 -1.31 -8.76
C ARG A 9 -17.09 -0.72 -8.90
N GLU A 10 -16.95 0.53 -8.50
CA GLU A 10 -15.66 1.18 -8.38
C GLU A 10 -14.82 0.48 -7.32
N LEU A 11 -13.60 0.12 -7.69
CA LEU A 11 -12.66 -0.53 -6.79
C LEU A 11 -11.84 0.52 -6.08
N THR A 12 -11.56 0.29 -4.80
CA THR A 12 -10.58 1.10 -4.09
C THR A 12 -9.17 0.76 -4.57
N THR A 13 -8.22 1.66 -4.35
CA THR A 13 -6.80 1.43 -4.68
C THR A 13 -6.30 0.10 -4.09
N ASP A 14 -6.64 -0.21 -2.84
CA ASP A 14 -6.26 -1.47 -2.19
C ASP A 14 -6.84 -2.70 -2.86
N GLU A 15 -8.11 -2.63 -3.30
CA GLU A 15 -8.78 -3.73 -4.01
C GLU A 15 -8.16 -3.95 -5.39
N VAL A 16 -7.84 -2.86 -6.10
CA VAL A 16 -7.12 -2.90 -7.38
C VAL A 16 -5.74 -3.53 -7.19
N MET A 17 -4.99 -3.08 -6.18
CA MET A 17 -3.67 -3.61 -5.88
C MET A 17 -3.74 -5.11 -5.57
N LYS A 18 -4.73 -5.53 -4.78
CA LYS A 18 -4.94 -6.95 -4.43
C LYS A 18 -5.26 -7.82 -5.65
N ARG A 19 -5.95 -7.26 -6.63
CA ARG A 19 -6.39 -7.96 -7.84
C ARG A 19 -5.30 -8.04 -8.91
N LEU A 20 -4.49 -6.99 -9.05
CA LEU A 20 -3.50 -6.88 -10.13
C LEU A 20 -2.13 -7.43 -9.76
N PHE A 21 -1.71 -7.34 -8.50
CA PHE A 21 -0.34 -7.68 -8.09
C PHE A 21 -0.31 -8.88 -7.15
N PRO A 22 0.70 -9.77 -7.25
CA PRO A 22 0.95 -10.81 -6.25
C PRO A 22 1.19 -10.23 -4.85
N LYS A 23 0.97 -11.05 -3.81
CA LYS A 23 1.14 -10.62 -2.42
C LYS A 23 2.54 -10.07 -2.13
N GLU A 24 3.56 -10.72 -2.66
CA GLU A 24 4.98 -10.36 -2.45
C GLU A 24 5.28 -8.96 -2.98
N VAL A 25 4.85 -8.66 -4.20
CA VAL A 25 5.03 -7.34 -4.83
C VAL A 25 4.34 -6.24 -4.01
N ARG A 26 3.13 -6.50 -3.50
CA ARG A 26 2.42 -5.52 -2.64
C ARG A 26 3.15 -5.24 -1.34
N MET A 27 3.75 -6.26 -0.74
CA MET A 27 4.51 -6.12 0.51
C MET A 27 5.79 -5.31 0.27
N GLU A 28 6.48 -5.56 -0.85
CA GLU A 28 7.68 -4.81 -1.21
C GLU A 28 7.36 -3.35 -1.52
N LEU A 29 6.31 -3.07 -2.28
CA LEU A 29 5.86 -1.70 -2.54
C LEU A 29 5.49 -0.97 -1.24
N LYS A 30 4.81 -1.65 -0.32
CA LYS A 30 4.50 -1.09 1.01
C LYS A 30 5.77 -0.82 1.81
N ARG A 31 6.76 -1.71 1.75
CA ARG A 31 8.05 -1.53 2.41
C ARG A 31 8.77 -0.30 1.84
N VAL A 32 8.94 -0.22 0.53
CA VAL A 32 9.64 0.90 -0.15
C VAL A 32 8.95 2.23 0.12
N ALA A 33 7.61 2.28 0.09
CA ALA A 33 6.85 3.49 0.37
C ALA A 33 7.14 4.05 1.78
N HIS A 34 7.25 3.17 2.78
CA HIS A 34 7.45 3.56 4.19
C HIS A 34 8.92 3.55 4.65
N GLU A 35 9.84 3.05 3.83
CA GLU A 35 11.26 2.98 4.15
C GLU A 35 11.88 4.37 4.28
N ASN A 36 11.42 5.33 3.47
CA ASN A 36 11.88 6.71 3.52
C ASN A 36 11.32 7.48 4.73
N ASP A 37 10.09 7.20 5.16
CA ASP A 37 9.49 7.81 6.34
C ASP A 37 10.29 7.43 7.60
N ALA A 38 10.64 6.14 7.73
CA ALA A 38 11.42 5.63 8.85
C ALA A 38 12.85 6.20 8.90
N GLN A 39 13.45 6.53 7.77
CA GLN A 39 14.76 7.22 7.75
C GLN A 39 14.64 8.69 8.14
N SER A 40 13.55 9.36 7.78
CA SER A 40 13.34 10.76 8.10
C SER A 40 13.14 11.00 9.60
N ASP A 41 12.44 10.10 10.29
CA ASP A 41 12.22 10.20 11.75
C ASP A 41 13.50 9.96 12.55
N LYS A 42 14.35 9.01 12.15
CA LYS A 42 15.65 8.77 12.80
C LYS A 42 16.62 9.95 12.66
N ARG A 43 16.54 10.69 11.54
CA ARG A 43 17.36 11.90 11.33
C ARG A 43 16.89 13.04 12.23
N LYS A 44 15.59 13.17 12.48
CA LYS A 44 15.04 14.20 13.38
C LYS A 44 15.36 13.92 14.85
N SER A 45 15.28 12.66 15.30
CA SER A 45 15.58 12.29 16.69
C SER A 45 17.05 12.50 17.07
N ASN A 46 17.98 12.35 16.13
CA ASN A 46 19.41 12.52 16.39
C ASN A 46 19.85 14.00 16.41
N HIS A 47 19.05 14.90 15.85
CA HIS A 47 19.35 16.33 15.80
C HIS A 47 18.89 17.09 17.07
N SER A 48 17.94 16.55 17.85
CA SER A 48 17.43 17.25 19.05
C SER A 48 18.27 17.02 20.31
N ASN A 49 19.33 16.21 20.24
CA ASN A 49 20.22 15.90 21.37
C ASN A 49 21.57 16.63 21.32
N LYS A 50 21.69 17.72 20.54
CA LYS A 50 22.95 18.47 20.41
C LYS A 50 22.76 19.96 20.69
#